data_AF-A0A2I0N5A2-F1
#
_entry.id   AF-A0A2I0N5A2-F1
#
_cell.length_a   1.000
_cell.length_b   1.000
_cell.length_c   1.000
_cell.angle_alpha   90.00
_cell.angle_beta   90.00
_cell.angle_gamma   90.00
#
_symmetry.space_group_name_H-M   'P 1'
#
loop_
_entity.id
_entity.type
_entity.pdbx_description
1 polymer ?
#
loop_
_entity_poly.entity_id
_entity_poly.type
_entity_poly.pdbx_seq_one_letter_code
_entity_poly.pdbx_strand_id
1 'polypeptide(L)'
;MSGLPVSKDLKNYVSSENLERKAQGWIAEARAASGRRRQPRWSRGSVLRRSTQFDFSPECAALLVIDMQEYFLNQKSHACLPAGAAISQNVAALISAFRARGLPVIFTRHAVAEGEDAGSMARWWGDILREGDPLSQIIWKAAPLEGEAVIRKTQYDAFYGTDLEKILREKGVRRLAICGVMTDLCCETTARSAFVRGFDVFFCADGTATINESLHISALRTLAHGFAEIVSCGEIVQALKCGAGRCAKTIKTPEAPQ
;
A
#
# COMPACT_ATOMS: atom_id res chain seq x y z
N MET A 1 12.70 28.05 8.20
CA MET A 1 13.79 27.07 8.29
C MET A 1 13.98 26.46 6.91
N SER A 2 15.08 26.76 6.23
CA SER A 2 15.40 26.24 4.91
C SER A 2 15.73 24.75 5.02
N GLY A 3 14.92 23.90 4.38
CA GLY A 3 15.11 22.45 4.37
C GLY A 3 16.51 22.06 3.89
N LEU A 4 17.12 21.09 4.58
CA LEU A 4 18.41 20.53 4.19
C LEU A 4 18.33 20.02 2.74
N PRO A 5 19.34 20.28 1.90
CA PRO A 5 19.33 19.82 0.51
C PRO A 5 19.48 18.29 0.49
N VAL A 6 18.35 17.59 0.42
CA VAL A 6 18.32 16.17 0.06
C VAL A 6 18.84 16.08 -1.38
N SER A 7 19.94 15.33 -1.59
CA SER A 7 20.58 15.21 -2.91
C SER A 7 19.56 14.80 -3.97
N LYS A 8 19.73 15.27 -5.21
CA LYS A 8 18.85 14.90 -6.33
C LYS A 8 18.76 13.37 -6.52
N ASP A 9 19.84 12.66 -6.17
CA ASP A 9 19.93 11.20 -6.30
C ASP A 9 19.06 10.45 -5.29
N LEU A 10 18.79 11.03 -4.11
CA LEU A 10 17.93 10.42 -3.10
C LEU A 10 16.44 10.46 -3.48
N LYS A 11 16.02 11.46 -4.26
CA LYS A 11 14.60 11.69 -4.62
C LYS A 11 14.09 10.78 -5.73
N ASN A 12 14.98 10.21 -6.54
CA ASN A 12 14.64 9.43 -7.75
C ASN A 12 15.17 8.01 -7.68
N TYR A 13 15.06 7.37 -6.52
CA TYR A 13 15.54 5.99 -6.36
C TYR A 13 14.76 4.99 -7.23
N VAL A 14 13.56 5.32 -7.69
CA VAL A 14 12.72 4.45 -8.50
C VAL A 14 12.10 5.19 -9.68
N SER A 15 11.97 4.50 -10.81
CA SER A 15 11.35 4.96 -12.04
C SER A 15 10.58 3.81 -12.71
N SER A 16 9.77 4.10 -13.72
CA SER A 16 9.06 3.07 -14.50
C SER A 16 9.98 2.01 -15.09
N GLU A 17 11.21 2.37 -15.42
CA GLU A 17 12.19 1.48 -16.08
C GLU A 17 12.88 0.52 -15.09
N ASN A 18 12.95 0.87 -13.81
CA ASN A 18 13.68 0.08 -12.82
C ASN A 18 12.80 -0.52 -11.70
N LEU A 19 11.54 -0.09 -11.60
CA LEU A 19 10.62 -0.47 -10.52
C LEU A 19 10.49 -1.98 -10.35
N GLU A 20 10.29 -2.73 -11.44
CA GLU A 20 10.14 -4.19 -11.38
C GLU A 20 11.37 -4.87 -10.79
N ARG A 21 12.57 -4.54 -11.30
CA ARG A 21 13.83 -5.11 -10.80
C ARG A 21 14.06 -4.76 -9.33
N LYS A 22 13.81 -3.50 -8.94
CA LYS A 22 13.99 -3.08 -7.55
C LYS A 22 13.00 -3.76 -6.62
N ALA A 23 11.75 -3.87 -7.02
CA ALA A 23 10.72 -4.56 -6.26
C ALA A 23 11.04 -6.03 -6.01
N GLN A 24 11.57 -6.74 -7.00
CA GLN A 24 12.04 -8.12 -6.81
C GLN A 24 13.10 -8.20 -5.70
N GLY A 25 14.07 -7.26 -5.70
CA GLY A 25 15.08 -7.14 -4.65
C GLY A 25 14.46 -6.83 -3.27
N TRP A 26 13.59 -5.83 -3.20
CA TRP A 26 12.93 -5.42 -1.96
C TRP A 26 12.09 -6.55 -1.36
N ILE A 27 11.30 -7.24 -2.17
CA ILE A 27 10.46 -8.36 -1.75
C ILE A 27 11.32 -9.52 -1.24
N ALA A 28 12.38 -9.89 -1.98
CA ALA A 28 13.28 -10.95 -1.57
C ALA A 28 13.93 -10.65 -0.21
N GLU A 29 14.39 -9.41 -0.05
CA GLU A 29 15.04 -8.96 1.17
C GLU A 29 14.08 -8.90 2.38
N ALA A 30 12.88 -8.35 2.18
CA ALA A 30 11.85 -8.29 3.22
C ALA A 30 11.41 -9.70 3.66
N ARG A 31 11.22 -10.62 2.70
CA ARG A 31 10.89 -12.03 2.99
C ARG A 31 12.05 -12.74 3.70
N ALA A 32 13.30 -12.47 3.37
CA ALA A 32 14.45 -13.01 4.08
C ALA A 32 14.51 -12.54 5.55
N ALA A 33 14.20 -11.26 5.81
CA ALA A 33 14.19 -10.68 7.15
C ALA A 33 13.13 -11.28 8.10
N SER A 34 12.03 -11.83 7.56
CA SER A 34 11.01 -12.54 8.34
C SER A 34 11.47 -13.91 8.91
N GLY A 35 12.67 -14.38 8.52
CA GLY A 35 13.21 -15.70 8.84
C GLY A 35 12.44 -16.84 8.16
N ARG A 36 12.91 -18.09 8.29
CA ARG A 36 12.18 -19.29 7.81
C ARG A 36 10.91 -19.58 8.63
N ARG A 37 10.12 -18.56 8.97
CA ARG A 37 8.88 -18.73 9.72
C ARG A 37 7.74 -19.13 8.79
N ARG A 38 6.95 -20.07 9.33
CA ARG A 38 5.71 -20.61 8.79
C ARG A 38 4.88 -19.46 8.24
N GLN A 39 4.49 -19.53 6.96
CA GLN A 39 3.43 -18.66 6.47
C GLN A 39 2.25 -18.70 7.45
N PRO A 40 1.64 -17.55 7.78
CA PRO A 40 0.49 -17.54 8.68
C PRO A 40 -0.56 -18.51 8.12
N ARG A 41 -1.10 -19.39 8.97
CA ARG A 41 -2.21 -20.26 8.57
C ARG A 41 -3.48 -19.43 8.51
N TRP A 42 -3.70 -18.74 7.39
CA TRP A 42 -4.90 -17.95 7.13
C TRP A 42 -6.17 -18.83 6.98
N SER A 43 -5.99 -20.14 6.75
CA SER A 43 -7.08 -21.12 6.66
C SER A 43 -7.32 -21.85 7.99
N ARG A 44 -8.38 -21.49 8.71
CA ARG A 44 -8.99 -22.37 9.71
C ARG A 44 -9.77 -23.47 8.96
N GLY A 45 -9.19 -24.66 8.81
CA GLY A 45 -9.94 -25.81 8.29
C GLY A 45 -9.13 -26.97 7.70
N SER A 46 -7.86 -26.80 7.37
CA SER A 46 -7.04 -27.89 6.81
C SER A 46 -5.81 -28.12 7.67
N VAL A 47 -5.78 -29.27 8.35
CA VAL A 47 -4.62 -29.77 9.11
C VAL A 47 -3.56 -30.40 8.17
N LEU A 48 -3.77 -30.42 6.85
CA LEU A 48 -2.93 -31.19 5.94
C LEU A 48 -2.66 -30.43 4.64
N ARG A 49 -1.67 -29.54 4.66
CA ARG A 49 -0.62 -29.40 3.62
C ARG A 49 0.32 -28.25 3.96
N ARG A 50 1.62 -28.52 3.99
CA ARG A 50 2.67 -27.50 3.95
C ARG A 50 2.61 -26.84 2.59
N SER A 51 1.89 -25.73 2.49
CA SER A 51 1.89 -24.90 1.30
C SER A 51 2.84 -23.72 1.54
N THR A 52 3.89 -23.62 0.73
CA THR A 52 4.73 -22.42 0.59
C THR A 52 4.05 -21.39 -0.32
N GLN A 53 2.73 -21.47 -0.53
CA GLN A 53 2.03 -20.71 -1.56
C GLN A 53 1.34 -19.50 -0.96
N PHE A 54 1.58 -18.37 -1.61
CA PHE A 54 0.79 -17.16 -1.58
C PHE A 54 -0.73 -17.45 -1.54
N ASP A 55 -1.36 -17.26 -0.37
CA ASP A 55 -2.79 -17.53 -0.12
C ASP A 55 -3.61 -16.24 -0.10
N PHE A 56 -3.78 -15.64 -1.29
CA PHE A 56 -4.70 -14.53 -1.49
C PHE A 56 -6.03 -15.06 -2.04
N SER A 57 -7.03 -15.26 -1.15
CA SER A 57 -8.38 -15.60 -1.60
C SER A 57 -9.22 -14.33 -1.86
N PRO A 58 -9.63 -14.08 -3.13
CA PRO A 58 -10.22 -12.80 -3.55
C PRO A 58 -11.55 -12.44 -2.91
N GLU A 59 -12.37 -13.44 -2.55
CA GLU A 59 -13.78 -13.26 -2.17
C GLU A 59 -14.03 -12.44 -0.90
N CYS A 60 -13.00 -12.17 -0.09
CA CYS A 60 -13.08 -11.30 1.08
C CYS A 60 -11.97 -10.24 1.08
N ALA A 61 -11.48 -9.87 -0.09
CA ALA A 61 -10.40 -8.90 -0.24
C ALA A 61 -10.94 -7.52 -0.62
N ALA A 62 -10.28 -6.47 -0.13
CA ALA A 62 -10.42 -5.11 -0.63
C ALA A 62 -9.05 -4.51 -0.96
N LEU A 63 -9.04 -3.56 -1.89
CA LEU A 63 -7.90 -2.72 -2.19
C LEU A 63 -8.03 -1.40 -1.44
N LEU A 64 -6.98 -1.01 -0.74
CA LEU A 64 -6.86 0.29 -0.09
C LEU A 64 -5.78 1.11 -0.81
N VAL A 65 -6.21 2.18 -1.48
CA VAL A 65 -5.35 3.11 -2.22
C VAL A 65 -5.11 4.34 -1.35
N ILE A 66 -3.94 4.41 -0.74
CA ILE A 66 -3.60 5.43 0.26
C ILE A 66 -3.07 6.70 -0.40
N ASP A 67 -3.80 7.80 -0.21
CA ASP A 67 -3.35 9.19 -0.42
C ASP A 67 -2.67 9.46 -1.78
N MET A 68 -3.15 8.84 -2.86
CA MET A 68 -2.69 9.13 -4.23
C MET A 68 -3.27 10.46 -4.75
N GLN A 69 -3.04 11.54 -3.99
CA GLN A 69 -3.56 12.89 -4.21
C GLN A 69 -2.58 13.76 -5.02
N GLU A 70 -3.10 14.82 -5.64
CA GLU A 70 -2.29 15.84 -6.32
C GLU A 70 -1.19 16.41 -5.42
N TYR A 71 -1.44 16.53 -4.12
CA TYR A 71 -0.44 16.98 -3.14
C TYR A 71 0.87 16.17 -3.19
N PHE A 72 0.79 14.86 -3.47
CA PHE A 72 1.96 13.98 -3.54
C PHE A 72 2.41 13.68 -4.97
N LEU A 73 1.54 13.85 -5.97
CA LEU A 73 1.82 13.47 -7.36
C LEU A 73 2.13 14.65 -8.28
N ASN A 74 1.68 15.86 -7.94
CA ASN A 74 1.87 17.05 -8.76
C ASN A 74 3.27 17.63 -8.53
N GLN A 75 4.07 17.74 -9.59
CA GLN A 75 5.44 18.28 -9.54
C GLN A 75 5.55 19.72 -8.99
N LYS A 76 4.46 20.49 -9.03
CA LYS A 76 4.40 21.84 -8.46
C LYS A 76 4.14 21.85 -6.96
N SER A 77 3.67 20.73 -6.39
CA SER A 77 3.51 20.59 -4.95
C SER A 77 4.86 20.47 -4.27
N HIS A 78 5.01 21.17 -3.14
CA HIS A 78 6.22 21.09 -2.32
C HIS A 78 6.41 19.70 -1.69
N ALA A 79 5.33 18.91 -1.57
CA ALA A 79 5.33 17.55 -1.05
C ALA A 79 5.37 16.48 -2.15
N CYS A 80 5.63 16.86 -3.40
CA CYS A 80 5.69 15.94 -4.53
C CYS A 80 6.71 14.81 -4.30
N LEU A 81 6.28 13.59 -4.60
CA LEU A 81 7.07 12.36 -4.58
C LEU A 81 7.23 11.87 -6.02
N PRO A 82 8.40 12.07 -6.67
CA PRO A 82 8.66 11.53 -8.01
C PRO A 82 8.40 10.01 -8.09
N ALA A 83 8.76 9.28 -7.03
CA ALA A 83 8.51 7.86 -6.89
C ALA A 83 7.00 7.50 -6.91
N GLY A 84 6.11 8.41 -6.48
CA GLY A 84 4.66 8.23 -6.56
C GLY A 84 4.15 8.14 -8.00
N ALA A 85 4.74 8.91 -8.93
CA ALA A 85 4.43 8.80 -10.34
C ALA A 85 4.91 7.46 -10.92
N ALA A 86 6.07 6.95 -10.47
CA ALA A 86 6.65 5.69 -10.94
C ALA A 86 5.75 4.47 -10.62
N ILE A 87 5.06 4.45 -9.48
CA ILE A 87 4.16 3.34 -9.09
C ILE A 87 2.75 3.44 -9.68
N SER A 88 2.38 4.57 -10.27
CA SER A 88 0.99 4.87 -10.68
C SER A 88 0.39 3.83 -11.64
N GLN A 89 1.20 3.26 -12.53
CA GLN A 89 0.75 2.22 -13.47
C GLN A 89 0.39 0.92 -12.74
N ASN A 90 1.19 0.52 -11.75
CA ASN A 90 0.94 -0.65 -10.93
C ASN A 90 -0.30 -0.47 -10.05
N VAL A 91 -0.47 0.71 -9.44
CA VAL A 91 -1.67 1.06 -8.68
C VAL A 91 -2.92 1.02 -9.58
N ALA A 92 -2.86 1.59 -10.79
CA ALA A 92 -3.96 1.53 -11.74
C ALA A 92 -4.30 0.08 -12.17
N ALA A 93 -3.30 -0.78 -12.30
CA ALA A 93 -3.50 -2.20 -12.60
C ALA A 93 -4.20 -2.94 -11.45
N LEU A 94 -3.82 -2.66 -10.20
CA LEU A 94 -4.52 -3.19 -9.01
C LEU A 94 -5.99 -2.73 -9.01
N ILE A 95 -6.23 -1.43 -9.13
CA ILE A 95 -7.59 -0.86 -9.15
C ILE A 95 -8.44 -1.54 -10.23
N SER A 96 -7.91 -1.66 -11.45
CA SER A 96 -8.60 -2.30 -12.57
C SER A 96 -8.92 -3.78 -12.29
N ALA A 97 -7.99 -4.51 -11.68
CA ALA A 97 -8.18 -5.92 -11.35
C ALA A 97 -9.24 -6.14 -10.26
N PHE A 98 -9.28 -5.30 -9.22
CA PHE A 98 -10.31 -5.36 -8.18
C PHE A 98 -11.69 -5.01 -8.74
N ARG A 99 -11.78 -3.92 -9.52
CA ARG A 99 -13.02 -3.50 -10.20
C ARG A 99 -13.56 -4.60 -11.12
N ALA A 100 -12.70 -5.23 -11.92
CA ALA A 100 -13.09 -6.32 -12.83
C ALA A 100 -13.66 -7.56 -12.10
N ARG A 101 -13.41 -7.70 -10.80
CA ARG A 101 -13.96 -8.76 -9.94
C ARG A 101 -15.13 -8.29 -9.06
N GLY A 102 -15.56 -7.04 -9.21
CA GLY A 102 -16.59 -6.45 -8.34
C GLY A 102 -16.15 -6.34 -6.87
N LEU A 103 -14.83 -6.36 -6.61
CA LEU A 103 -14.29 -6.25 -5.25
C LEU A 103 -14.14 -4.79 -4.82
N PRO A 104 -14.23 -4.49 -3.51
CA PRO A 104 -14.14 -3.12 -3.03
C PRO A 104 -12.77 -2.49 -3.34
N VAL A 105 -12.80 -1.29 -3.93
CA VAL A 105 -11.67 -0.37 -3.98
C VAL A 105 -12.03 0.82 -3.10
N ILE A 106 -11.20 1.07 -2.09
CA ILE A 106 -11.38 2.16 -1.13
C ILE A 106 -10.16 3.07 -1.23
N PHE A 107 -10.41 4.36 -1.35
CA PHE A 107 -9.37 5.37 -1.43
C PHE A 107 -9.30 6.12 -0.11
N THR A 108 -8.12 6.65 0.22
CA THR A 108 -7.98 7.65 1.27
C THR A 108 -7.52 8.97 0.67
N ARG A 109 -7.90 10.05 1.36
CA ARG A 109 -7.33 11.37 1.14
C ARG A 109 -7.01 12.02 2.48
N HIS A 110 -5.82 12.56 2.62
CA HIS A 110 -5.47 13.41 3.73
C HIS A 110 -5.99 14.82 3.45
N ALA A 111 -6.84 15.34 4.34
CA ALA A 111 -7.28 16.73 4.30
C ALA A 111 -7.88 17.08 5.67
N VAL A 112 -7.61 18.31 6.12
CA VAL A 112 -8.09 18.82 7.41
C VAL A 112 -9.16 19.87 7.15
N ALA A 113 -10.37 19.62 7.65
CA ALA A 113 -11.48 20.55 7.52
C ALA A 113 -11.27 21.81 8.38
N GLU A 114 -12.08 22.83 8.13
CA GLU A 114 -12.12 24.01 8.97
C GLU A 114 -12.52 23.65 10.40
N GLY A 115 -11.79 24.18 11.38
CA GLY A 115 -12.01 23.89 12.80
C GLY A 115 -11.44 22.56 13.31
N GLU A 116 -10.91 21.69 12.44
CA GLU A 116 -10.23 20.45 12.86
C GLU A 116 -8.77 20.73 13.29
N ASP A 117 -8.36 20.11 14.40
CA ASP A 117 -6.96 20.12 14.85
C ASP A 117 -6.19 18.94 14.25
N ALA A 118 -5.16 19.24 13.46
CA ALA A 118 -4.25 18.21 12.93
C ALA A 118 -3.20 17.75 13.97
N GLY A 119 -3.12 18.44 15.11
CA GLY A 119 -2.29 18.06 16.25
C GLY A 119 -0.80 18.00 15.90
N SER A 120 -0.18 16.86 16.19
CA SER A 120 1.26 16.66 15.92
C SER A 120 1.60 16.74 14.43
N MET A 121 0.67 16.43 13.53
CA MET A 121 0.89 16.58 12.08
C MET A 121 1.21 18.03 11.71
N ALA A 122 0.38 18.97 12.16
CA ALA A 122 0.59 20.40 11.90
C ALA A 122 1.94 20.88 12.45
N ARG A 123 2.27 20.49 13.68
CA ARG A 123 3.52 20.91 14.33
C ARG A 123 4.76 20.31 13.66
N TRP A 124 4.68 19.07 13.20
CA TRP A 124 5.80 18.36 12.60
C TRP A 124 6.09 18.84 11.18
N TRP A 125 5.05 18.96 10.35
CA TRP A 125 5.20 19.34 8.94
C TRP A 125 5.24 20.84 8.72
N GLY A 126 4.70 21.63 9.65
CA GLY A 126 4.61 23.09 9.52
C GLY A 126 3.61 23.57 8.46
N ASP A 127 2.91 22.64 7.81
CA ASP A 127 1.85 22.88 6.85
C ASP A 127 0.70 21.88 7.06
N ILE A 128 -0.51 22.28 6.68
CA ILE A 128 -1.72 21.48 6.77
C ILE A 128 -2.44 21.54 5.42
N LEU A 129 -2.57 20.39 4.77
CA LEU A 129 -3.41 20.27 3.59
C LEU A 129 -4.88 20.41 3.98
N ARG A 130 -5.53 21.49 3.53
CA ARG A 130 -6.91 21.82 3.89
C ARG A 130 -7.93 21.13 2.98
N GLU A 131 -9.09 20.86 3.57
CA GLU A 131 -10.28 20.49 2.81
C GLU A 131 -10.61 21.58 1.76
N GLY A 132 -10.89 21.16 0.53
CA GLY A 132 -11.18 22.08 -0.58
C GLY A 132 -9.95 22.61 -1.34
N ASP A 133 -8.73 22.38 -0.84
CA ASP A 133 -7.51 22.67 -1.60
C ASP A 133 -7.48 21.76 -2.85
N PRO A 134 -7.22 22.28 -4.07
CA PRO A 134 -7.08 21.46 -5.27
C PRO A 134 -6.04 20.34 -5.14
N LEU A 135 -4.96 20.55 -4.37
CA LEU A 135 -3.95 19.52 -4.10
C LEU A 135 -4.50 18.38 -3.24
N SER A 136 -5.58 18.59 -2.48
CA SER A 136 -6.23 17.53 -1.70
C SER A 136 -7.01 16.54 -2.55
N GLN A 137 -7.21 16.82 -3.84
CA GLN A 137 -8.00 15.99 -4.73
C GLN A 137 -7.19 14.79 -5.28
N ILE A 138 -7.90 13.71 -5.59
CA ILE A 138 -7.34 12.52 -6.24
C ILE A 138 -7.56 12.65 -7.74
N ILE A 139 -6.68 13.37 -8.43
CA ILE A 139 -6.85 13.69 -9.86
C ILE A 139 -5.74 13.01 -10.67
N TRP A 140 -5.99 11.77 -11.06
CA TRP A 140 -5.10 11.03 -11.95
C TRP A 140 -5.88 9.91 -12.67
N LYS A 141 -5.22 9.21 -13.58
CA LYS A 141 -5.86 8.28 -14.54
C LYS A 141 -6.74 7.20 -13.90
N ALA A 142 -6.47 6.79 -12.66
CA ALA A 142 -7.26 5.81 -11.93
C ALA A 142 -7.90 6.39 -10.66
N ALA A 143 -8.38 7.63 -10.74
CA ALA A 143 -9.18 8.26 -9.71
C ALA A 143 -10.43 7.41 -9.32
N PRO A 144 -11.02 7.67 -8.14
CA PRO A 144 -12.24 7.01 -7.70
C PRO A 144 -13.37 7.18 -8.73
N LEU A 145 -14.12 6.12 -8.97
CA LEU A 145 -15.38 6.17 -9.71
C LEU A 145 -16.53 6.61 -8.79
N GLU A 146 -17.63 7.05 -9.39
CA GLU A 146 -18.86 7.32 -8.64
C GLU A 146 -19.30 6.07 -7.84
N GLY A 147 -19.61 6.28 -6.55
CA GLY A 147 -19.98 5.21 -5.63
C GLY A 147 -18.82 4.46 -4.95
N GLU A 148 -17.56 4.69 -5.37
CA GLU A 148 -16.41 4.16 -4.63
C GLU A 148 -16.13 4.99 -3.38
N ALA A 149 -15.75 4.31 -2.29
CA ALA A 149 -15.54 4.98 -1.02
C ALA A 149 -14.23 5.78 -1.02
N VAL A 150 -14.32 7.05 -0.62
CA VAL A 150 -13.16 7.93 -0.38
C VAL A 150 -13.17 8.36 1.07
N ILE A 151 -12.22 7.85 1.85
CA ILE A 151 -12.08 8.13 3.28
C ILE A 151 -11.20 9.35 3.47
N ARG A 152 -11.79 10.48 3.90
CA ARG A 152 -11.01 11.63 4.38
C ARG A 152 -10.44 11.31 5.75
N LYS A 153 -9.13 11.51 5.94
CA LYS A 153 -8.43 11.34 7.21
C LYS A 153 -7.57 12.55 7.55
N THR A 154 -7.36 12.80 8.83
CA THR A 154 -6.53 13.90 9.35
C THR A 154 -5.20 13.43 9.93
N GLN A 155 -4.97 12.12 9.98
CA GLN A 155 -3.76 11.48 10.51
C GLN A 155 -3.18 10.47 9.51
N TYR A 156 -2.05 9.86 9.85
CA TYR A 156 -1.45 8.81 9.01
C TYR A 156 -2.34 7.57 8.89
N ASP A 157 -2.86 7.09 10.02
CA ASP A 157 -3.70 5.90 10.12
C ASP A 157 -5.07 6.14 9.46
N ALA A 158 -5.39 5.39 8.42
CA ALA A 158 -6.69 5.46 7.75
C ALA A 158 -7.86 4.95 8.59
N PHE A 159 -7.61 4.22 9.70
CA PHE A 159 -8.65 3.78 10.64
C PHE A 159 -8.92 4.81 11.75
N TYR A 160 -7.98 5.71 12.02
CA TYR A 160 -8.09 6.61 13.16
C TYR A 160 -9.11 7.72 12.91
N GLY A 161 -10.22 7.69 13.66
CA GLY A 161 -11.28 8.69 13.55
C GLY A 161 -12.03 8.64 12.21
N THR A 162 -12.10 7.47 11.56
CA THR A 162 -12.80 7.30 10.27
C THR A 162 -13.76 6.10 10.32
N ASP A 163 -14.64 6.01 9.32
CA ASP A 163 -15.54 4.87 9.13
C ASP A 163 -14.90 3.68 8.39
N LEU A 164 -13.58 3.67 8.17
CA LEU A 164 -12.92 2.64 7.36
C LEU A 164 -13.18 1.23 7.89
N GLU A 165 -13.02 1.00 9.21
CA GLU A 165 -13.26 -0.33 9.78
C GLU A 165 -14.71 -0.77 9.56
N LYS A 166 -15.69 0.12 9.83
CA LYS A 166 -17.10 -0.15 9.62
C LYS A 166 -17.38 -0.56 8.18
N ILE A 167 -16.92 0.23 7.20
CA ILE A 167 -17.12 -0.04 5.76
C ILE A 167 -16.51 -1.40 5.36
N LEU A 168 -15.31 -1.71 5.86
CA LEU A 168 -14.65 -2.98 5.57
C LEU A 168 -15.42 -4.17 6.14
N ARG A 169 -15.92 -4.07 7.39
CA ARG A 169 -16.70 -5.13 8.04
C ARG A 169 -18.04 -5.35 7.38
N GLU A 170 -18.76 -4.28 7.04
CA GLU A 170 -20.04 -4.36 6.32
C GLU A 170 -19.89 -5.05 4.96
N LYS A 171 -18.74 -4.88 4.30
CA LYS A 171 -18.39 -5.56 3.04
C LYS A 171 -17.81 -6.97 3.23
N GLY A 172 -17.76 -7.50 4.45
CA GLY A 172 -17.22 -8.83 4.74
C GLY A 172 -15.72 -8.98 4.47
N VAL A 173 -14.97 -7.87 4.46
CA VAL A 173 -13.55 -7.87 4.15
C VAL A 173 -12.76 -8.48 5.30
N ARG A 174 -11.81 -9.36 4.94
CA ARG A 174 -10.80 -9.93 5.84
C ARG A 174 -9.38 -9.70 5.36
N ARG A 175 -9.18 -9.48 4.06
CA ARG A 175 -7.85 -9.26 3.45
C ARG A 175 -7.75 -7.87 2.85
N LEU A 176 -6.63 -7.20 3.10
CA LEU A 176 -6.38 -5.86 2.58
C LEU A 176 -5.11 -5.87 1.73
N ALA A 177 -5.27 -5.58 0.44
CA ALA A 177 -4.15 -5.15 -0.40
C ALA A 177 -3.92 -3.65 -0.18
N ILE A 178 -2.72 -3.25 0.19
CA ILE A 178 -2.39 -1.84 0.46
C ILE A 178 -1.39 -1.34 -0.56
N CYS A 179 -1.71 -0.20 -1.19
CA CYS A 179 -0.87 0.54 -2.12
C CYS A 179 -1.03 2.06 -1.89
N GLY A 180 -0.17 2.89 -2.50
CA GLY A 180 -0.20 4.34 -2.38
C GLY A 180 1.03 4.94 -1.69
N VAL A 181 0.87 6.13 -1.09
CA VAL A 181 1.97 6.90 -0.51
C VAL A 181 1.63 7.48 0.88
N MET A 182 2.58 7.69 1.78
CA MET A 182 3.98 7.26 1.74
C MET A 182 4.15 5.87 2.38
N THR A 183 5.11 5.09 1.89
CA THR A 183 5.38 3.71 2.33
C THR A 183 5.49 3.60 3.85
N ASP A 184 6.40 4.36 4.47
CA ASP A 184 6.78 4.32 5.88
C ASP A 184 5.86 5.16 6.80
N LEU A 185 4.99 5.99 6.22
CA LEU A 185 4.05 6.84 6.96
C LEU A 185 2.62 6.29 6.85
N CYS A 186 1.77 6.89 6.01
CA CYS A 186 0.36 6.54 5.91
C CYS A 186 0.13 5.07 5.58
N CYS A 187 0.88 4.51 4.64
CA CYS A 187 0.71 3.11 4.23
C CYS A 187 1.08 2.15 5.35
N GLU A 188 2.29 2.25 5.91
CA GLU A 188 2.76 1.38 7.00
C GLU A 188 1.93 1.53 8.27
N THR A 189 1.58 2.77 8.66
CA THR A 189 0.73 3.01 9.84
C THR A 189 -0.62 2.31 9.68
N THR A 190 -1.25 2.48 8.51
CA THR A 190 -2.53 1.84 8.20
C THR A 190 -2.41 0.31 8.14
N ALA A 191 -1.30 -0.22 7.61
CA ALA A 191 -1.03 -1.66 7.59
C ALA A 191 -0.92 -2.25 9.00
N ARG A 192 -0.22 -1.57 9.90
CA ARG A 192 -0.12 -1.98 11.32
C ARG A 192 -1.48 -1.92 12.01
N SER A 193 -2.25 -0.86 11.78
CA SER A 193 -3.61 -0.72 12.31
C SER A 193 -4.56 -1.78 11.78
N ALA A 194 -4.47 -2.13 10.49
CA ALA A 194 -5.21 -3.23 9.90
C ALA A 194 -4.89 -4.57 10.59
N PHE A 195 -3.60 -4.85 10.79
CA PHE A 195 -3.15 -6.08 11.44
C PHE A 195 -3.71 -6.24 12.86
N VAL A 196 -3.59 -5.20 13.70
CA VAL A 196 -4.09 -5.27 15.09
C VAL A 196 -5.62 -5.34 15.17
N ARG A 197 -6.32 -4.98 14.09
CA ARG A 197 -7.77 -5.16 13.92
C ARG A 197 -8.12 -6.54 13.35
N GLY A 198 -7.15 -7.40 13.09
CA GLY A 198 -7.38 -8.77 12.59
C GLY A 198 -7.71 -8.84 11.10
N PHE A 199 -7.25 -7.88 10.29
CA PHE A 199 -7.20 -8.03 8.84
C PHE A 199 -5.89 -8.68 8.40
N ASP A 200 -5.95 -9.54 7.40
CA ASP A 200 -4.78 -10.12 6.76
C ASP A 200 -4.22 -9.09 5.76
N VAL A 201 -2.99 -8.61 5.98
CA VAL A 201 -2.42 -7.51 5.19
C VAL A 201 -1.47 -8.02 4.11
N PHE A 202 -1.73 -7.58 2.88
CA PHE A 202 -0.89 -7.79 1.70
C PHE A 202 -0.35 -6.43 1.25
N PHE A 203 0.93 -6.19 1.50
CA PHE A 203 1.53 -4.87 1.29
C PHE A 203 2.31 -4.85 -0.03
N CYS A 204 1.85 -4.03 -0.98
CA CYS A 204 2.36 -4.03 -2.34
C CYS A 204 3.65 -3.18 -2.45
N ALA A 205 4.81 -3.83 -2.49
CA ALA A 205 6.12 -3.17 -2.51
C ALA A 205 6.29 -2.26 -3.74
N ASP A 206 5.94 -2.74 -4.93
CA ASP A 206 5.95 -1.98 -6.19
C ASP A 206 4.67 -1.15 -6.43
N GLY A 207 3.77 -1.15 -5.45
CA GLY A 207 2.57 -0.31 -5.41
C GLY A 207 2.64 0.76 -4.33
N THR A 208 3.77 0.88 -3.63
CA THR A 208 3.99 1.89 -2.60
C THR A 208 5.26 2.67 -2.87
N ALA A 209 5.29 3.94 -2.48
CA ALA A 209 6.45 4.81 -2.69
C ALA A 209 6.63 5.77 -1.51
N THR A 210 7.85 6.24 -1.30
CA THR A 210 8.20 7.27 -0.30
C THR A 210 9.35 8.13 -0.82
N ILE A 211 9.98 8.93 0.04
CA ILE A 211 10.99 9.93 -0.34
C ILE A 211 12.33 9.32 -0.75
N ASN A 212 12.70 8.14 -0.23
CA ASN A 212 13.93 7.43 -0.62
C ASN A 212 13.83 5.92 -0.40
N GLU A 213 14.76 5.17 -0.99
CA GLU A 213 14.78 3.71 -0.93
C GLU A 213 15.03 3.15 0.47
N SER A 214 15.83 3.84 1.29
CA SER A 214 16.19 3.36 2.63
C SER A 214 14.97 3.31 3.56
N LEU A 215 14.12 4.34 3.51
CA LEU A 215 12.85 4.36 4.23
C LEU A 215 11.88 3.32 3.67
N HIS A 216 11.79 3.23 2.34
CA HIS A 216 10.94 2.24 1.68
C HIS A 216 11.28 0.82 2.14
N ILE A 217 12.54 0.41 2.06
CA ILE A 217 12.95 -0.95 2.42
C ILE A 217 12.89 -1.20 3.93
N SER A 218 13.12 -0.18 4.77
CA SER A 218 12.96 -0.29 6.23
C SER A 218 11.52 -0.61 6.63
N ALA A 219 10.55 0.09 6.02
CA ALA A 219 9.13 -0.18 6.21
C ALA A 219 8.77 -1.61 5.78
N LEU A 220 9.19 -2.02 4.59
CA LEU A 220 8.92 -3.37 4.06
C LEU A 220 9.49 -4.47 4.96
N ARG A 221 10.74 -4.33 5.42
CA ARG A 221 11.36 -5.29 6.35
C ARG A 221 10.57 -5.40 7.66
N THR A 222 10.16 -4.27 8.22
CA THR A 222 9.46 -4.25 9.50
C THR A 222 8.05 -4.80 9.40
N LEU A 223 7.34 -4.48 8.30
CA LEU A 223 6.04 -5.07 8.00
C LEU A 223 6.13 -6.58 7.76
N ALA A 224 7.13 -7.05 7.00
CA ALA A 224 7.37 -8.47 6.77
C ALA A 224 7.65 -9.25 8.06
N HIS A 225 8.24 -8.60 9.06
CA HIS A 225 8.59 -9.24 10.32
C HIS A 225 7.37 -9.71 11.12
N GLY A 226 6.23 -9.01 11.04
CA GLY A 226 5.08 -9.36 11.88
C GLY A 226 3.73 -8.73 11.55
N PHE A 227 3.59 -7.96 10.48
CA PHE A 227 2.34 -7.23 10.19
C PHE A 227 1.72 -7.57 8.84
N ALA A 228 2.52 -7.90 7.82
CA ALA A 228 2.01 -8.08 6.47
C ALA A 228 2.82 -9.09 5.66
N GLU A 229 2.17 -9.70 4.66
CA GLU A 229 2.85 -10.37 3.57
C GLU A 229 3.28 -9.33 2.52
N ILE A 230 4.59 -9.26 2.24
CA ILE A 230 5.14 -8.33 1.24
C ILE A 230 5.06 -8.97 -0.13
N VAL A 231 4.42 -8.27 -1.06
CA VAL A 231 4.03 -8.77 -2.38
C VAL A 231 4.28 -7.73 -3.46
N SER A 232 4.32 -8.18 -4.71
CA SER A 232 4.17 -7.33 -5.89
C SER A 232 2.69 -7.14 -6.24
N CYS A 233 2.39 -6.03 -6.91
CA CYS A 233 1.10 -5.77 -7.53
C CYS A 233 0.76 -6.88 -8.54
N GLY A 234 1.77 -7.36 -9.27
CA GLY A 234 1.64 -8.47 -10.22
C GLY A 234 1.16 -9.76 -9.56
N GLU A 235 1.68 -10.13 -8.38
CA GLU A 235 1.22 -11.30 -7.61
C GLU A 235 -0.27 -11.18 -7.26
N ILE A 236 -0.71 -10.01 -6.79
CA ILE A 236 -2.13 -9.74 -6.46
C ILE A 236 -3.01 -9.80 -7.71
N VAL A 237 -2.64 -9.11 -8.79
CA VAL A 237 -3.37 -9.13 -10.07
C VAL A 237 -3.49 -10.56 -10.60
N GLN A 238 -2.42 -11.37 -10.48
CA GLN A 238 -2.43 -12.75 -10.94
C GLN A 238 -3.34 -13.64 -10.08
N ALA A 239 -3.33 -13.49 -8.75
CA ALA A 239 -4.26 -14.20 -7.87
C ALA A 239 -5.72 -13.82 -8.17
N LEU A 240 -5.97 -12.53 -8.43
CA LEU A 240 -7.25 -12.03 -8.91
C LEU A 240 -7.63 -12.49 -10.31
N LYS A 241 -6.75 -13.10 -11.11
CA LYS A 241 -7.11 -13.71 -12.41
C LYS A 241 -7.40 -15.20 -12.27
N CYS A 242 -6.60 -15.92 -11.48
CA CYS A 242 -6.69 -17.38 -11.37
C CYS A 242 -7.92 -17.88 -10.59
N GLY A 243 -8.51 -17.05 -9.72
CA GLY A 243 -9.57 -17.49 -8.79
C GLY A 243 -9.01 -18.41 -7.70
N ALA A 244 -9.69 -18.48 -6.54
CA ALA A 244 -9.30 -19.36 -5.44
C ALA A 244 -9.23 -20.81 -5.96
N GLY A 245 -8.03 -21.36 -6.12
CA GLY A 245 -7.80 -22.76 -6.47
C GLY A 245 -6.86 -23.08 -7.65
N ARG A 246 -6.33 -22.11 -8.41
CA ARG A 246 -5.53 -22.44 -9.62
C ARG A 246 -4.15 -21.79 -9.80
N CYS A 247 -3.66 -20.97 -8.87
CA CYS A 247 -2.30 -20.42 -9.02
C CYS A 247 -1.22 -21.36 -8.49
N ALA A 248 -1.22 -22.62 -8.94
CA ALA A 248 -0.14 -23.57 -8.73
C ALA A 248 0.86 -23.46 -9.89
N LYS A 249 1.65 -22.39 -9.94
CA LYS A 249 2.92 -22.40 -10.67
C LYS A 249 4.01 -21.97 -9.72
N THR A 250 4.88 -22.93 -9.40
CA THR A 250 6.08 -22.80 -8.61
C THR A 250 6.95 -21.68 -9.18
N ILE A 251 7.00 -20.52 -8.51
CA ILE A 251 8.02 -19.52 -8.78
C ILE A 251 9.33 -20.11 -8.24
N LYS A 252 10.22 -20.54 -9.14
CA LYS A 252 11.55 -21.03 -8.79
C LYS A 252 12.33 -19.86 -8.20
N THR A 253 12.70 -19.95 -6.93
CA THR A 253 13.74 -19.09 -6.34
C THR A 253 15.07 -19.34 -7.07
N PRO A 254 15.80 -18.29 -7.50
CA PRO A 254 17.15 -18.47 -7.99
C PRO A 254 18.05 -18.97 -6.85
N GLU A 255 18.83 -20.00 -7.13
CA GLU A 255 19.84 -20.53 -6.20
C GLU A 255 20.89 -19.46 -5.92
N ALA A 256 21.32 -19.36 -4.67
CA ALA A 256 22.39 -18.47 -4.27
C ALA A 256 23.71 -18.91 -4.95
N PRO A 257 24.54 -17.98 -5.44
CA PRO A 257 25.85 -18.33 -5.97
C PRO A 257 26.72 -18.95 -4.87
N GLN A 258 27.42 -20.02 -5.24
CA GLN A 258 28.40 -20.75 -4.41
C GLN A 258 29.63 -19.89 -4.11
#